data_AF-A0A661D7J3-F1
#
_entry.id   AF-A0A661D7J3-F1
#
_cell.length_a   1.000
_cell.length_b   1.000
_cell.length_c   1.000
_cell.angle_alpha   90.00
_cell.angle_beta   90.00
_cell.angle_gamma   90.00
#
_symmetry.space_group_name_H-M   'P 1'
#
loop_
_entity.id
_entity.type
_entity.pdbx_description
1 polymer ?
#
loop_
_entity_poly.entity_id
_entity_poly.type
_entity_poly.pdbx_seq_one_letter_code
_entity_poly.pdbx_strand_id
1 'polypeptide(L)'
;MYKTFKVIYIGVCTSLFFLNAILLWDYGFKITDNKPLIFLNIAIESIMFIALVISIFKLKRAITALLLFYSLAICFFVLMFTTIYHKTGLIEVNGRFVTDWGSALYFSVVTWTTLGYGDLYPSMDSRIWSALEAALGDIHMGIWIGVILAFINNKSLFFKKFLLYTTIILTCFFVLIFAWIYTKTWLLQADGTFVNDWGSALYFSTITWTTLGYGDLYPSLGSSRILSALEAAIGYVCMGILIGVLLDIAIVKPPKKVDDSKTTH
;
A
#
# COMPACT_ATOMS: atom_id res chain seq x y z
N MET A 1 30.03 -1.38 -20.88
CA MET A 1 30.28 -0.15 -20.09
C MET A 1 28.97 0.57 -19.68
N TYR A 2 28.12 0.99 -20.61
CA TYR A 2 26.87 1.75 -20.32
C TYR A 2 25.83 1.02 -19.43
N LYS A 3 25.70 -0.31 -19.56
CA LYS A 3 24.81 -1.13 -18.72
C LYS A 3 25.29 -1.25 -17.26
N THR A 4 26.59 -1.42 -17.05
CA THR A 4 27.22 -1.51 -15.73
C THR A 4 27.09 -0.18 -14.98
N PHE A 5 27.24 0.93 -15.70
CA PHE A 5 27.09 2.28 -15.14
C PHE A 5 25.65 2.56 -14.65
N LYS A 6 24.62 2.08 -15.36
CA LYS A 6 23.22 2.19 -14.91
C LYS A 6 22.93 1.38 -13.65
N VAL A 7 23.50 0.17 -13.54
CA VAL A 7 23.32 -0.69 -12.34
C VAL A 7 23.98 -0.06 -11.12
N ILE A 8 25.20 0.49 -11.29
CA ILE A 8 25.92 1.20 -10.23
C ILE A 8 25.18 2.48 -9.85
N TYR A 9 24.70 3.27 -10.81
CA TYR A 9 23.93 4.49 -10.55
C TYR A 9 22.64 4.21 -9.76
N ILE A 10 21.90 3.16 -10.15
CA ILE A 10 20.72 2.71 -9.41
C ILE A 10 21.12 2.30 -7.99
N GLY A 11 22.12 1.42 -7.83
CA GLY A 11 22.60 1.01 -6.51
C GLY A 11 23.06 2.17 -5.64
N VAL A 12 23.67 3.20 -6.20
CA VAL A 12 24.08 4.42 -5.50
C VAL A 12 22.86 5.27 -5.11
N CYS A 13 21.91 5.54 -6.01
CA CYS A 13 20.68 6.25 -5.67
C CYS A 13 19.87 5.51 -4.59
N THR A 14 19.86 4.17 -4.65
CA THR A 14 19.19 3.28 -3.69
C THR A 14 19.87 3.30 -2.32
N SER A 15 21.20 3.18 -2.29
CA SER A 15 21.97 3.27 -1.04
C SER A 15 21.88 4.67 -0.44
N LEU A 16 21.83 5.72 -1.27
CA LEU A 16 21.66 7.09 -0.81
C LEU A 16 20.23 7.38 -0.33
N PHE A 17 19.21 6.72 -0.87
CA PHE A 17 17.82 6.78 -0.40
C PHE A 17 17.74 6.22 1.01
N PHE A 18 18.19 4.98 1.19
CA PHE A 18 18.17 4.36 2.52
C PHE A 18 19.15 5.00 3.50
N LEU A 19 20.31 5.47 3.04
CA LEU A 19 21.24 6.20 3.90
C LEU A 19 20.65 7.56 4.30
N ASN A 20 19.98 8.30 3.41
CA ASN A 20 19.24 9.50 3.80
C ASN A 20 18.11 9.16 4.76
N ALA A 21 17.28 8.18 4.42
CA ALA A 21 16.19 7.72 5.24
C ALA A 21 16.66 7.35 6.66
N ILE A 22 17.75 6.60 6.81
CA ILE A 22 18.34 6.19 8.09
C ILE A 22 18.99 7.37 8.82
N LEU A 23 19.81 8.18 8.13
CA LEU A 23 20.50 9.31 8.74
C LEU A 23 19.50 10.39 9.19
N LEU A 24 18.48 10.68 8.39
CA LEU A 24 17.46 11.68 8.67
C LEU A 24 16.39 11.15 9.63
N TRP A 25 16.16 9.83 9.69
CA TRP A 25 15.39 9.19 10.76
C TRP A 25 16.01 9.44 12.12
N ASP A 26 17.32 9.20 12.24
CA ASP A 26 18.03 9.36 13.50
C ASP A 26 18.27 10.85 13.84
N TYR A 27 18.45 11.73 12.86
CA TYR A 27 18.69 13.18 13.07
C TYR A 27 17.41 14.03 13.18
N GLY A 28 16.43 13.82 12.30
CA GLY A 28 15.21 14.63 12.20
C GLY A 28 14.21 14.40 13.33
N PHE A 29 14.21 13.20 13.93
CA PHE A 29 13.31 12.86 15.04
C PHE A 29 13.95 12.96 16.43
N LYS A 30 15.29 12.95 16.56
CA LYS A 30 15.97 13.17 17.86
C LYS A 30 16.10 14.65 18.24
N ILE A 31 16.07 15.59 17.28
CA ILE A 31 16.49 16.99 17.56
C ILE A 31 15.47 18.08 17.21
N THR A 32 14.40 17.84 16.46
CA THR A 32 13.59 18.99 15.99
C THR A 32 12.07 18.84 16.04
N ASP A 33 11.42 19.69 16.83
CA ASP A 33 10.02 20.15 16.65
C ASP A 33 9.84 20.97 15.34
N ASN A 34 10.84 21.00 14.46
CA ASN A 34 10.90 21.84 13.28
C ASN A 34 10.16 21.15 12.11
N LYS A 35 8.83 21.34 12.08
CA LYS A 35 7.91 20.85 11.04
C LYS A 35 8.47 21.03 9.60
N PRO A 36 9.04 22.19 9.20
CA PRO A 36 9.70 22.36 7.90
C PRO A 36 10.75 21.31 7.50
N LEU A 37 11.61 20.88 8.42
CA LEU A 37 12.63 19.86 8.14
C LEU A 37 12.00 18.50 7.85
N ILE A 38 10.92 18.15 8.56
CA ILE A 38 10.17 16.92 8.32
C ILE A 38 9.51 16.93 6.94
N PHE A 39 8.90 18.07 6.54
CA PHE A 39 8.34 18.22 5.18
C PHE A 39 9.42 18.11 4.09
N LEU A 40 10.57 18.74 4.29
CA LEU A 40 11.70 18.63 3.36
C LEU A 40 12.17 17.18 3.22
N ASN A 41 12.23 16.42 4.32
CA ASN A 41 12.61 15.01 4.30
C ASN A 41 11.61 14.17 3.49
N ILE A 42 10.31 14.30 3.76
CA ILE A 42 9.27 13.58 3.02
C ILE A 42 9.34 13.93 1.52
N ALA A 43 9.60 15.19 1.18
CA ALA A 43 9.77 15.62 -0.20
C ALA A 43 11.02 15.00 -0.86
N ILE A 44 12.15 14.97 -0.16
CA ILE A 44 13.41 14.36 -0.66
C ILE A 44 13.21 12.85 -0.88
N GLU A 45 12.63 12.14 0.10
CA GLU A 45 12.31 10.71 -0.02
C GLU A 45 11.39 10.46 -1.24
N SER A 46 10.34 11.26 -1.40
CA SER A 46 9.42 11.15 -2.53
C SER A 46 10.10 11.41 -3.89
N ILE A 47 10.99 12.41 -3.97
CA ILE A 47 11.74 12.74 -5.20
C ILE A 47 12.75 11.64 -5.54
N MET A 48 13.50 11.17 -4.54
CA MET A 48 14.47 10.09 -4.71
C MET A 48 13.79 8.80 -5.13
N PHE A 49 12.60 8.54 -4.59
CA PHE A 49 11.76 7.42 -4.97
C PHE A 49 11.29 7.51 -6.44
N ILE A 50 10.78 8.67 -6.88
CA ILE A 50 10.40 8.91 -8.28
C ILE A 50 11.60 8.73 -9.22
N ALA A 51 12.77 9.29 -8.87
CA ALA A 51 13.99 9.16 -9.66
C ALA A 51 14.46 7.71 -9.79
N LEU A 52 14.27 6.91 -8.73
CA LEU A 52 14.56 5.48 -8.74
C LEU A 52 13.61 4.71 -9.66
N VAL A 53 12.30 4.95 -9.56
CA VAL A 53 11.29 4.35 -10.45
C VAL A 53 11.63 4.61 -11.92
N ILE A 54 11.93 5.88 -12.28
CA ILE A 54 12.34 6.28 -13.63
C ILE A 54 13.62 5.55 -14.09
N SER A 55 14.59 5.42 -13.19
CA SER A 55 15.86 4.75 -13.49
C SER A 55 15.68 3.26 -13.75
N ILE A 56 14.74 2.61 -13.06
CA ILE A 56 14.49 1.17 -13.14
C ILE A 56 13.64 0.77 -14.36
N PHE A 57 12.69 1.60 -14.82
CA PHE A 57 11.99 1.37 -16.09
C PHE A 57 12.95 1.18 -17.28
N LYS A 58 14.18 1.71 -17.19
CA LYS A 58 15.22 1.57 -18.21
C LYS A 58 15.99 0.25 -18.13
N LEU A 59 15.75 -0.61 -17.13
CA LEU A 59 16.55 -1.82 -16.85
C LEU A 59 15.67 -3.09 -16.77
N LYS A 60 15.15 -3.53 -17.92
CA LYS A 60 14.24 -4.69 -18.12
C LYS A 60 14.61 -6.04 -17.44
N ARG A 61 15.77 -6.18 -16.77
CA ARG A 61 16.28 -7.44 -16.21
C ARG A 61 16.22 -7.55 -14.67
N ALA A 62 15.81 -6.52 -13.94
CA ALA A 62 15.84 -6.51 -12.47
C ALA A 62 14.45 -6.43 -11.80
N ILE A 63 13.38 -6.80 -12.50
CA ILE A 63 12.00 -6.54 -12.06
C ILE A 63 11.62 -7.22 -10.73
N THR A 64 12.15 -8.41 -10.44
CA THR A 64 11.93 -9.08 -9.15
C THR A 64 12.62 -8.34 -8.00
N ALA A 65 13.84 -7.85 -8.21
CA ALA A 65 14.54 -7.04 -7.22
C ALA A 65 13.85 -5.68 -7.02
N LEU A 66 13.28 -5.10 -8.07
CA LEU A 66 12.44 -3.90 -8.00
C LEU A 66 11.19 -4.13 -7.15
N LEU A 67 10.48 -5.25 -7.37
CA LEU A 67 9.30 -5.60 -6.58
C LEU A 67 9.65 -5.70 -5.08
N LEU A 68 10.70 -6.45 -4.74
CA LEU A 68 11.15 -6.59 -3.36
C LEU A 68 11.57 -5.25 -2.74
N PHE A 69 12.35 -4.46 -3.49
CA PHE A 69 12.77 -3.14 -3.04
C PHE A 69 11.57 -2.22 -2.79
N TYR A 70 10.61 -2.21 -3.72
CA TYR A 70 9.42 -1.38 -3.60
C TYR A 70 8.57 -1.76 -2.39
N SER A 71 8.39 -3.07 -2.13
CA SER A 71 7.73 -3.55 -0.93
C SER A 71 8.44 -3.10 0.35
N LEU A 72 9.78 -3.13 0.38
CA LEU A 72 10.55 -2.63 1.53
C LEU A 72 10.41 -1.11 1.71
N ALA A 73 10.38 -0.34 0.61
CA ALA A 73 10.19 1.11 0.65
C ALA A 73 8.80 1.48 1.22
N ILE A 74 7.74 0.76 0.84
CA ILE A 74 6.40 0.92 1.42
C ILE A 74 6.42 0.62 2.92
N CYS A 75 7.05 -0.48 3.34
CA CYS A 75 7.15 -0.81 4.76
C CYS A 75 7.84 0.31 5.54
N PHE A 76 8.93 0.87 5.01
CA PHE A 76 9.60 2.00 5.64
C PHE A 76 8.71 3.25 5.67
N PHE A 77 8.00 3.56 4.59
CA PHE A 77 7.06 4.67 4.50
C PHE A 77 5.96 4.60 5.56
N VAL A 78 5.31 3.44 5.72
CA VAL A 78 4.29 3.19 6.76
C VAL A 78 4.89 3.34 8.16
N LEU A 79 6.09 2.78 8.41
CA LEU A 79 6.75 2.93 9.70
C LEU A 79 7.12 4.39 10.00
N MET A 80 7.43 5.18 8.98
CA MET A 80 7.69 6.61 9.14
C MET A 80 6.44 7.35 9.61
N PHE A 81 5.31 7.17 8.94
CA PHE A 81 4.05 7.78 9.38
C PHE A 81 3.58 7.26 10.74
N THR A 82 3.81 5.98 11.04
CA THR A 82 3.60 5.41 12.38
C THR A 82 4.32 6.22 13.46
N THR A 83 5.57 6.61 13.25
CA THR A 83 6.28 7.45 14.24
C THR A 83 5.73 8.86 14.37
N ILE A 84 5.24 9.43 13.28
CA ILE A 84 4.57 10.73 13.32
C ILE A 84 3.34 10.62 14.22
N TYR A 85 2.47 9.64 13.97
CA TYR A 85 1.25 9.44 14.78
C TYR A 85 1.53 9.07 16.24
N HIS A 86 2.57 8.28 16.50
CA HIS A 86 3.02 7.99 17.86
C HIS A 86 3.36 9.29 18.64
N LYS A 87 4.00 10.26 17.97
CA LYS A 87 4.39 11.53 18.58
C LYS A 87 3.27 12.57 18.65
N THR A 88 2.54 12.77 17.57
CA THR A 88 1.49 13.79 17.46
C THR A 88 0.16 13.34 18.06
N GLY A 89 0.00 12.03 18.25
CA GLY A 89 -1.20 11.38 18.75
C GLY A 89 -2.35 11.30 17.77
N LEU A 90 -3.29 10.44 18.16
CA LEU A 90 -4.55 10.12 17.50
C LEU A 90 -5.69 10.26 18.51
N ILE A 91 -6.92 10.28 18.00
CA ILE A 91 -8.13 10.37 18.81
C ILE A 91 -9.06 9.21 18.44
N GLU A 92 -9.54 8.48 19.44
CA GLU A 92 -10.57 7.46 19.27
C GLU A 92 -11.97 8.07 19.15
N VAL A 93 -12.92 7.31 18.62
CA VAL A 93 -14.34 7.72 18.52
C VAL A 93 -14.95 8.18 19.86
N ASN A 94 -14.48 7.62 20.99
CA ASN A 94 -14.90 8.00 22.34
C ASN A 94 -14.22 9.29 22.88
N GLY A 95 -13.39 9.95 22.06
CA GLY A 95 -12.64 11.16 22.42
C GLY A 95 -11.32 10.91 23.15
N ARG A 96 -10.93 9.64 23.39
CA ARG A 96 -9.68 9.31 24.06
C ARG A 96 -8.48 9.65 23.17
N PHE A 97 -7.52 10.38 23.72
CA PHE A 97 -6.24 10.62 23.08
C PHE A 97 -5.34 9.38 23.20
N VAL A 98 -4.79 8.93 22.09
CA VAL A 98 -4.01 7.69 21.99
C VAL A 98 -2.69 7.94 21.29
N THR A 99 -1.62 7.41 21.87
CA THR A 99 -0.25 7.53 21.33
C THR A 99 0.45 6.18 21.25
N ASP A 100 -0.19 5.05 21.54
CA ASP A 100 0.53 3.77 21.51
C ASP A 100 0.95 3.36 20.08
N TRP A 101 2.06 2.63 19.98
CA TRP A 101 2.63 2.21 18.70
C TRP A 101 1.70 1.31 17.89
N GLY A 102 0.86 0.50 18.54
CA GLY A 102 -0.05 -0.41 17.86
C GLY A 102 -1.15 0.35 17.14
N SER A 103 -1.78 1.31 17.83
CA SER A 103 -2.78 2.21 17.27
C SER A 103 -2.19 3.11 16.18
N ALA A 104 -0.97 3.62 16.38
CA ALA A 104 -0.27 4.43 15.38
C ALA A 104 0.04 3.64 14.09
N LEU A 105 0.53 2.40 14.23
CA LEU A 105 0.83 1.52 13.09
C LEU A 105 -0.45 1.12 12.36
N TYR A 106 -1.48 0.73 13.11
CA TYR A 106 -2.80 0.45 12.57
C TYR A 106 -3.33 1.64 11.76
N PHE A 107 -3.32 2.84 12.34
CA PHE A 107 -3.80 4.05 11.69
C PHE A 107 -3.02 4.39 10.41
N SER A 108 -1.70 4.25 10.44
CA SER A 108 -0.86 4.45 9.24
C SER A 108 -1.20 3.44 8.14
N VAL A 109 -1.34 2.15 8.47
CA VAL A 109 -1.69 1.13 7.47
C VAL A 109 -3.07 1.39 6.87
N VAL A 110 -4.11 1.67 7.68
CA VAL A 110 -5.46 1.92 7.15
C VAL A 110 -5.55 3.24 6.38
N THR A 111 -4.69 4.22 6.69
CA THR A 111 -4.59 5.48 5.93
C THR A 111 -3.90 5.27 4.59
N TRP A 112 -2.74 4.59 4.58
CA TRP A 112 -1.98 4.29 3.36
C TRP A 112 -2.75 3.38 2.40
N THR A 113 -3.50 2.41 2.92
CA THR A 113 -4.37 1.53 2.14
C THR A 113 -5.72 2.14 1.78
N THR A 114 -5.95 3.42 2.11
CA THR A 114 -7.20 4.16 1.85
C THR A 114 -8.47 3.57 2.49
N LEU A 115 -8.33 2.67 3.46
CA LEU A 115 -9.44 1.99 4.12
C LEU A 115 -10.22 2.90 5.08
N GLY A 116 -9.50 3.55 6.00
CA GLY A 116 -10.01 4.55 6.94
C GLY A 116 -11.40 4.32 7.56
N TYR A 117 -11.56 3.34 8.47
CA TYR A 117 -12.85 3.12 9.18
C TYR A 117 -13.36 4.33 9.99
N GLY A 118 -12.47 5.22 10.43
CA GLY A 118 -12.83 6.36 11.29
C GLY A 118 -12.97 6.03 12.78
N ASP A 119 -12.63 4.81 13.22
CA ASP A 119 -12.55 4.45 14.64
C ASP A 119 -11.41 5.18 15.37
N LEU A 120 -10.36 5.51 14.62
CA LEU A 120 -9.28 6.42 14.96
C LEU A 120 -9.19 7.53 13.90
N TYR A 121 -8.97 8.76 14.35
CA TYR A 121 -8.77 9.90 13.48
C TYR A 121 -7.64 10.81 14.01
N PRO A 122 -7.02 11.62 13.14
CA PRO A 122 -5.85 12.39 13.52
C PRO A 122 -6.21 13.55 14.47
N SER A 123 -5.34 13.76 15.47
CA SER A 123 -5.30 14.98 16.28
C SER A 123 -5.06 16.23 15.42
N MET A 124 -5.24 17.41 16.00
CA MET A 124 -5.05 18.66 15.26
C MET A 124 -3.65 18.77 14.61
N ASP A 125 -2.62 18.25 15.28
CA ASP A 125 -1.24 18.23 14.77
C ASP A 125 -0.98 17.12 13.74
N SER A 126 -1.78 16.04 13.69
CA SER A 126 -1.60 14.94 12.74
C SER A 126 -2.45 15.01 11.47
N ARG A 127 -3.42 15.92 11.39
CA ARG A 127 -4.34 16.03 10.22
C ARG A 127 -3.61 16.23 8.90
N ILE A 128 -2.64 17.15 8.86
CA ILE A 128 -1.88 17.41 7.64
C ILE A 128 -1.04 16.20 7.22
N TRP A 129 -0.50 15.45 8.18
CA TRP A 129 0.27 14.25 7.92
C TRP A 129 -0.61 13.12 7.38
N SER A 130 -1.79 12.91 7.95
CA SER A 130 -2.77 11.94 7.45
C SER A 130 -3.25 12.25 6.03
N ALA A 131 -3.55 13.53 5.74
CA ALA A 131 -3.90 13.94 4.39
C ALA A 131 -2.77 13.67 3.38
N LEU A 132 -1.52 13.92 3.76
CA LEU A 132 -0.36 13.63 2.93
C LEU A 132 -0.13 12.14 2.75
N GLU A 133 -0.24 11.33 3.80
CA GLU A 133 -0.08 9.88 3.73
C GLU A 133 -1.09 9.26 2.77
N ALA A 134 -2.37 9.64 2.88
CA ALA A 134 -3.43 9.15 2.00
C ALA A 134 -3.14 9.52 0.53
N ALA A 135 -2.81 10.79 0.25
CA ALA A 135 -2.51 11.25 -1.11
C ALA A 135 -1.27 10.55 -1.71
N LEU A 136 -0.24 10.33 -0.89
CA LEU A 136 0.96 9.60 -1.32
C LEU A 136 0.66 8.12 -1.50
N GLY A 137 -0.20 7.51 -0.67
CA GLY A 137 -0.67 6.13 -0.81
C GLY A 137 -1.25 5.85 -2.19
N ASP A 138 -2.17 6.70 -2.67
CA ASP A 138 -2.76 6.58 -4.01
C ASP A 138 -1.73 6.64 -5.15
N ILE A 139 -0.73 7.52 -5.03
CA ILE A 139 0.37 7.60 -6.00
C ILE A 139 1.19 6.31 -6.00
N HIS A 140 1.47 5.76 -4.81
CA HIS A 140 2.15 4.48 -4.65
C HIS A 140 1.32 3.34 -5.28
N MET A 141 0.00 3.33 -5.16
CA MET A 141 -0.83 2.33 -5.85
C MET A 141 -0.66 2.37 -7.36
N GLY A 142 -0.69 3.56 -7.96
CA GLY A 142 -0.47 3.72 -9.39
C GLY A 142 0.89 3.17 -9.85
N ILE A 143 1.93 3.41 -9.05
CA ILE A 143 3.27 2.88 -9.30
C ILE A 143 3.28 1.35 -9.15
N TRP A 144 2.63 0.80 -8.13
CA TRP A 144 2.50 -0.65 -7.93
C TRP A 144 1.85 -1.34 -9.14
N ILE A 145 0.72 -0.81 -9.61
CA ILE A 145 0.04 -1.30 -10.82
C ILE A 145 0.97 -1.22 -12.04
N GLY A 146 1.70 -0.11 -12.21
CA GLY A 146 2.67 0.07 -13.29
C GLY A 146 3.80 -0.98 -13.26
N VAL A 147 4.30 -1.33 -12.08
CA VAL A 147 5.33 -2.38 -11.91
C VAL A 147 4.76 -3.76 -12.24
N ILE A 148 3.54 -4.07 -11.79
CA ILE A 148 2.84 -5.33 -12.14
C ILE A 148 2.67 -5.43 -13.66
N LEU A 149 2.18 -4.37 -14.31
CA LEU A 149 2.04 -4.30 -15.77
C LEU A 149 3.39 -4.58 -16.48
N ALA A 150 4.46 -3.93 -16.02
CA ALA A 150 5.79 -4.14 -16.57
C ALA A 150 6.31 -5.58 -16.38
N PHE A 151 5.89 -6.27 -15.32
CA PHE A 151 6.25 -7.65 -15.04
C PHE A 151 5.50 -8.65 -15.92
N ILE A 152 4.20 -8.43 -16.12
CA ILE A 152 3.32 -9.37 -16.82
C ILE A 152 3.28 -9.17 -18.33
N ASN A 153 3.64 -7.98 -18.85
CA ASN A 153 3.44 -7.64 -20.27
C ASN A 153 4.05 -8.65 -21.25
N ASN A 154 5.24 -9.18 -20.95
CA ASN A 154 5.98 -10.14 -21.76
C ASN A 154 5.68 -11.61 -21.40
N LYS A 155 4.74 -11.87 -20.49
CA LYS A 155 4.34 -13.22 -20.09
C LYS A 155 3.26 -13.76 -21.04
N SER A 156 3.16 -15.08 -21.12
CA SER A 156 2.15 -15.74 -21.95
C SER A 156 0.73 -15.42 -21.45
N LEU A 157 -0.25 -15.42 -22.35
CA LEU A 157 -1.66 -15.25 -21.98
C LEU A 157 -2.11 -16.30 -20.96
N PHE A 158 -1.60 -17.53 -21.06
CA PHE A 158 -1.81 -18.58 -20.07
C PHE A 158 -1.36 -18.14 -18.68
N PHE A 159 -0.14 -17.62 -18.54
CA PHE A 159 0.38 -17.13 -17.26
C PHE A 159 -0.46 -15.97 -16.70
N LYS A 160 -0.89 -15.04 -17.56
CA LYS A 160 -1.75 -13.91 -17.15
C LYS A 160 -3.09 -14.40 -16.60
N LYS A 161 -3.75 -15.32 -17.30
CA LYS A 161 -5.01 -15.94 -16.84
C LYS A 161 -4.82 -16.75 -15.56
N PHE A 162 -3.75 -17.53 -15.47
CA PHE A 162 -3.40 -18.27 -14.26
C PHE A 162 -3.27 -17.32 -13.06
N LEU A 163 -2.46 -16.26 -13.20
CA LEU A 163 -2.29 -15.24 -12.15
C LEU A 163 -3.62 -14.59 -11.76
N LEU A 164 -4.46 -14.22 -12.74
CA LEU A 164 -5.79 -13.65 -12.51
C LEU A 164 -6.67 -14.57 -11.66
N TYR A 165 -6.84 -15.83 -12.08
CA TYR A 165 -7.69 -16.79 -11.38
C TYR A 165 -7.14 -17.12 -9.99
N THR A 166 -5.82 -17.28 -9.85
CA THR A 166 -5.19 -17.49 -8.54
C THR A 166 -5.44 -16.31 -7.61
N THR A 167 -5.28 -15.07 -8.06
CA THR A 167 -5.54 -13.87 -7.23
C THR A 167 -7.00 -13.78 -6.80
N ILE A 168 -7.96 -14.12 -7.68
CA ILE A 168 -9.39 -14.14 -7.34
C ILE A 168 -9.68 -15.22 -6.27
N ILE A 169 -9.16 -16.44 -6.46
CA ILE A 169 -9.36 -17.54 -5.50
C ILE A 169 -8.75 -17.19 -4.14
N LEU A 170 -7.53 -16.66 -4.12
CA LEU A 170 -6.86 -16.23 -2.89
C LEU A 170 -7.63 -15.11 -2.20
N THR A 171 -8.18 -14.15 -2.95
CA THR A 171 -9.02 -13.09 -2.41
C THR A 171 -10.24 -13.66 -1.70
N CYS A 172 -11.01 -14.51 -2.37
CA CYS A 172 -12.17 -15.16 -1.74
C CYS A 172 -11.78 -15.97 -0.51
N PHE A 173 -10.66 -16.69 -0.58
CA PHE A 173 -10.14 -17.47 0.54
C PHE A 173 -9.74 -16.61 1.73
N PHE A 174 -9.00 -15.52 1.53
CA PHE A 174 -8.61 -14.60 2.60
C PHE A 174 -9.82 -13.94 3.24
N VAL A 175 -10.78 -13.45 2.45
CA VAL A 175 -12.03 -12.86 2.99
C VAL A 175 -12.76 -13.86 3.89
N LEU A 176 -12.88 -15.13 3.49
CA LEU A 176 -13.53 -16.15 4.32
C LEU A 176 -12.74 -16.47 5.60
N ILE A 177 -11.40 -16.48 5.53
CA ILE A 177 -10.55 -16.72 6.70
C ILE A 177 -10.61 -15.57 7.69
N PHE A 178 -10.48 -14.33 7.22
CA PHE A 178 -10.55 -13.15 8.09
C PHE A 178 -11.95 -13.02 8.70
N ALA A 179 -13.01 -13.24 7.92
CA ALA A 179 -14.37 -13.34 8.44
C ALA A 179 -14.48 -14.36 9.57
N TRP A 180 -13.93 -15.57 9.39
CA TRP A 180 -13.91 -16.58 10.45
C TRP A 180 -13.16 -16.09 11.70
N ILE A 181 -12.02 -15.43 11.55
CA ILE A 181 -11.25 -14.86 12.66
C ILE A 181 -12.07 -13.80 13.40
N TYR A 182 -12.78 -12.91 12.70
CA TYR A 182 -13.57 -11.84 13.33
C TYR A 182 -14.76 -12.35 14.16
N THR A 183 -15.30 -13.54 13.85
CA THR A 183 -16.27 -14.20 14.76
C THR A 183 -15.68 -14.54 16.13
N LYS A 184 -14.35 -14.57 16.26
CA LYS A 184 -13.64 -14.88 17.51
C LYS A 184 -13.10 -13.65 18.23
N THR A 185 -12.72 -12.61 17.49
CA THR A 185 -12.14 -11.40 18.08
C THR A 185 -13.18 -10.36 18.49
N TRP A 186 -14.43 -10.51 18.04
CA TRP A 186 -15.54 -9.58 18.24
C TRP A 186 -15.29 -8.20 17.60
N LEU A 187 -16.28 -7.73 16.85
CA LEU A 187 -16.32 -6.40 16.25
C LEU A 187 -17.12 -5.46 17.15
N LEU A 188 -16.83 -4.17 17.05
CA LEU A 188 -17.55 -3.11 17.75
C LEU A 188 -18.36 -2.31 16.74
N GLN A 189 -19.63 -2.05 17.06
CA GLN A 189 -20.47 -1.10 16.34
C GLN A 189 -20.24 0.34 16.84
N ALA A 190 -20.67 1.31 16.03
CA ALA A 190 -20.64 2.73 16.42
C ALA A 190 -21.42 3.04 17.71
N ASP A 191 -22.44 2.26 18.05
CA ASP A 191 -23.23 2.39 19.29
C ASP A 191 -22.58 1.70 20.51
N GLY A 192 -21.42 1.07 20.33
CA GLY A 192 -20.68 0.35 21.37
C GLY A 192 -21.12 -1.09 21.58
N THR A 193 -22.02 -1.64 20.75
CA THR A 193 -22.43 -3.04 20.84
C THR A 193 -21.39 -3.97 20.22
N PHE A 194 -21.14 -5.10 20.88
CA PHE A 194 -20.23 -6.13 20.37
C PHE A 194 -20.99 -7.12 19.47
N VAL A 195 -20.41 -7.41 18.30
CA VAL A 195 -20.99 -8.30 17.29
C VAL A 195 -19.96 -9.33 16.84
N ASN A 196 -20.39 -10.58 16.67
CA ASN A 196 -19.51 -11.67 16.24
C ASN A 196 -20.20 -12.72 15.35
N ASP A 197 -21.38 -12.43 14.81
CA ASP A 197 -22.05 -13.35 13.90
C ASP A 197 -21.32 -13.43 12.55
N TRP A 198 -21.53 -14.53 11.83
CA TRP A 198 -20.87 -14.80 10.56
C TRP A 198 -21.19 -13.75 9.48
N GLY A 199 -22.42 -13.23 9.45
CA GLY A 199 -22.85 -12.26 8.45
C GLY A 199 -22.11 -10.94 8.60
N SER A 200 -22.08 -10.40 9.82
CA SER A 200 -21.35 -9.18 10.16
C SER A 200 -19.85 -9.33 9.96
N ALA A 201 -19.28 -10.49 10.32
CA ALA A 201 -17.87 -10.77 10.13
C ALA A 201 -17.46 -10.88 8.65
N LEU A 202 -18.28 -11.53 7.82
CA LEU A 202 -18.07 -11.63 6.38
C LEU A 202 -18.22 -10.27 5.69
N TYR A 203 -19.23 -9.50 6.10
CA TYR A 203 -19.42 -8.13 5.64
C TYR A 203 -18.19 -7.27 5.99
N PHE A 204 -17.76 -7.29 7.26
CA PHE A 204 -16.60 -6.52 7.72
C PHE A 204 -15.32 -6.90 6.97
N SER A 205 -15.02 -8.20 6.83
CA SER A 205 -13.86 -8.66 6.05
C SER A 205 -13.95 -8.21 4.58
N THR A 206 -15.13 -8.27 3.97
CA THR A 206 -15.34 -7.82 2.58
C THR A 206 -15.03 -6.33 2.43
N ILE A 207 -15.63 -5.46 3.26
CA ILE A 207 -15.41 -4.00 3.17
C ILE A 207 -13.99 -3.60 3.58
N THR A 208 -13.31 -4.42 4.39
CA THR A 208 -11.90 -4.23 4.76
C THR A 208 -11.00 -4.54 3.58
N TRP A 209 -11.22 -5.68 2.94
CA TRP A 209 -10.44 -6.12 1.79
C TRP A 209 -10.59 -5.21 0.57
N THR A 210 -11.81 -4.71 0.34
CA THR A 210 -12.10 -3.77 -0.75
C THR A 210 -11.78 -2.33 -0.40
N THR A 211 -11.15 -2.09 0.77
CA THR A 211 -10.76 -0.76 1.27
C THR A 211 -11.92 0.23 1.34
N LEU A 212 -13.14 -0.27 1.54
CA LEU A 212 -14.36 0.54 1.58
C LEU A 212 -14.59 1.15 2.95
N GLY A 213 -14.40 0.36 4.01
CA GLY A 213 -14.27 0.85 5.39
C GLY A 213 -15.36 1.82 5.86
N TYR A 214 -16.64 1.47 5.74
CA TYR A 214 -17.74 2.36 6.11
C TYR A 214 -17.72 2.88 7.56
N GLY A 215 -17.06 2.17 8.48
CA GLY A 215 -16.89 2.59 9.88
C GLY A 215 -18.07 2.25 10.80
N ASP A 216 -19.09 1.58 10.28
CA ASP A 216 -20.22 1.04 11.04
C ASP A 216 -19.80 -0.13 11.94
N LEU A 217 -18.82 -0.91 11.48
CA LEU A 217 -18.11 -1.95 12.24
C LEU A 217 -16.61 -1.70 12.20
N TYR A 218 -15.94 -1.93 13.32
CA TYR A 218 -14.49 -1.79 13.45
C TYR A 218 -13.92 -2.73 14.53
N PRO A 219 -12.62 -3.04 14.49
CA PRO A 219 -11.97 -3.94 15.44
C PRO A 219 -12.04 -3.42 16.88
N SER A 220 -12.49 -4.26 17.81
CA SER A 220 -12.68 -3.89 19.21
C SER A 220 -11.39 -3.94 20.06
N LEU A 221 -10.46 -4.83 19.71
CA LEU A 221 -9.21 -5.09 20.42
C LEU A 221 -8.00 -4.58 19.63
N GLY A 222 -6.94 -4.20 20.34
CA GLY A 222 -5.67 -3.78 19.70
C GLY A 222 -5.06 -4.87 18.80
N SER A 223 -5.19 -6.15 19.16
CA SER A 223 -4.77 -7.26 18.30
C SER A 223 -5.63 -7.39 17.04
N SER A 224 -6.94 -7.18 17.15
CA SER A 224 -7.84 -7.17 15.98
C SER A 224 -7.60 -5.98 15.06
N ARG A 225 -7.17 -4.82 15.59
CA ARG A 225 -6.70 -3.68 14.79
C ARG A 225 -5.52 -4.09 13.92
N ILE A 226 -4.50 -4.72 14.49
CA ILE A 226 -3.35 -5.22 13.71
C ILE A 226 -3.78 -6.26 12.66
N LEU A 227 -4.71 -7.17 12.99
CA LEU A 227 -5.24 -8.12 12.00
C LEU A 227 -5.95 -7.43 10.83
N SER A 228 -6.79 -6.43 11.10
CA SER A 228 -7.47 -5.67 10.04
C SER A 228 -6.53 -4.82 9.20
N ALA A 229 -5.47 -4.24 9.82
CA ALA A 229 -4.41 -3.57 9.07
C ALA A 229 -3.68 -4.54 8.13
N LEU A 230 -3.37 -5.75 8.60
CA LEU A 230 -2.77 -6.79 7.75
C LEU A 230 -3.70 -7.20 6.61
N GLU A 231 -4.98 -7.42 6.89
CA GLU A 231 -5.98 -7.73 5.87
C GLU A 231 -6.05 -6.65 4.80
N ALA A 232 -6.14 -5.38 5.20
CA ALA A 232 -6.16 -4.24 4.31
C ALA A 232 -4.90 -4.16 3.44
N ALA A 233 -3.72 -4.36 4.03
CA ALA A 233 -2.46 -4.35 3.29
C ALA A 233 -2.37 -5.47 2.24
N ILE A 234 -2.81 -6.69 2.59
CA ILE A 234 -2.86 -7.81 1.65
C ILE A 234 -3.89 -7.50 0.55
N GLY A 235 -5.07 -6.98 0.91
CA GLY A 235 -6.14 -6.61 -0.01
C GLY A 235 -5.69 -5.58 -1.03
N TYR A 236 -5.01 -4.53 -0.57
CA TYR A 236 -4.44 -3.48 -1.42
C TYR A 236 -3.44 -4.03 -2.44
N VAL A 237 -2.53 -4.92 -2.00
CA VAL A 237 -1.57 -5.58 -2.89
C VAL A 237 -2.27 -6.45 -3.93
N CYS A 238 -3.23 -7.27 -3.50
CA CYS A 238 -4.02 -8.14 -4.37
C CYS A 238 -4.86 -7.35 -5.39
N MET A 239 -5.45 -6.24 -4.97
CA MET A 239 -6.21 -5.34 -5.84
C MET A 239 -5.32 -4.76 -6.95
N GLY A 240 -4.10 -4.36 -6.61
CA GLY A 240 -3.13 -3.87 -7.61
C GLY A 240 -2.75 -4.94 -8.65
N ILE A 241 -2.59 -6.20 -8.22
CA ILE A 241 -2.37 -7.34 -9.13
C ILE A 241 -3.59 -7.55 -10.02
N LEU A 242 -4.79 -7.58 -9.43
CA LEU A 242 -6.05 -7.80 -10.14
C LEU A 242 -6.26 -6.74 -11.24
N ILE A 243 -6.15 -5.46 -10.88
CA ILE A 243 -6.29 -4.34 -11.81
C ILE A 243 -5.21 -4.41 -12.89
N GLY A 244 -3.94 -4.61 -12.53
CA GLY A 244 -2.85 -4.70 -13.49
C GLY A 244 -3.05 -5.81 -14.52
N VAL A 245 -3.43 -7.02 -14.08
CA VAL A 245 -3.66 -8.15 -14.99
C VAL A 245 -4.89 -7.92 -15.88
N LEU A 246 -5.99 -7.39 -15.32
CA LEU A 246 -7.18 -7.07 -16.09
C LEU A 246 -6.90 -6.03 -17.17
N LEU A 247 -6.18 -4.95 -16.83
CA LEU A 247 -5.80 -3.91 -17.79
C LEU A 247 -4.95 -4.46 -18.93
N ASP A 248 -3.95 -5.28 -18.65
CA ASP A 248 -3.10 -5.85 -19.71
C ASP A 248 -3.89 -6.77 -20.66
N ILE A 249 -4.78 -7.61 -20.12
CA ILE A 249 -5.64 -8.50 -20.92
C ILE A 249 -6.67 -7.70 -21.74
N ALA A 250 -7.29 -6.68 -21.14
CA ALA A 250 -8.30 -5.85 -21.81
C ALA A 250 -7.70 -4.96 -22.91
N ILE A 251 -6.45 -4.51 -22.73
CA ILE A 251 -5.73 -3.64 -23.68
C ILE A 251 -5.06 -4.46 -24.81
N VAL A 252 -5.30 -5.77 -24.92
CA VAL A 252 -4.78 -6.58 -26.04
C VAL A 252 -5.22 -5.94 -27.38
N LYS A 253 -4.23 -5.38 -28.06
CA LYS A 253 -4.37 -4.67 -29.34
C LYS A 253 -5.10 -5.57 -30.34
N PRO A 254 -6.08 -5.06 -31.11
CA PRO A 254 -6.57 -5.78 -32.27
C PRO A 254 -5.37 -6.10 -33.18
N PRO A 255 -5.33 -7.29 -33.81
CA PRO A 255 -4.26 -7.64 -34.72
C PRO A 255 -4.13 -6.52 -35.76
N LYS A 256 -2.89 -6.07 -36.03
CA LYS A 256 -2.65 -5.23 -37.20
C LYS A 256 -3.23 -5.99 -38.38
N LYS A 257 -4.28 -5.47 -39.04
CA LYS A 257 -4.70 -5.97 -40.35
C LYS A 257 -3.44 -6.01 -41.20
N VAL A 258 -3.05 -7.20 -41.61
CA VAL A 258 -2.05 -7.34 -42.68
C VAL A 258 -2.71 -6.67 -43.88
N ASP A 259 -2.03 -5.66 -44.41
CA ASP A 259 -2.49 -4.97 -45.60
C ASP A 259 -2.26 -5.90 -46.79
N ASP A 260 -3.26 -6.73 -47.08
CA ASP A 260 -3.25 -7.68 -48.21
C ASP A 260 -3.16 -6.97 -49.57
N SER A 261 -3.16 -5.63 -49.60
CA SER A 261 -2.98 -4.85 -50.83
C SER A 261 -1.51 -4.74 -51.29
N LYS A 262 -0.55 -5.41 -50.64
CA LYS A 262 0.89 -5.35 -50.98
C LYS A 262 1.50 -6.65 -51.49
N THR A 263 0.71 -7.69 -51.74
CA THR A 263 1.20 -8.99 -52.25
C THR A 263 0.86 -9.27 -53.71
N THR A 264 0.33 -8.29 -54.44
CA THR A 264 0.20 -8.36 -55.90
C THR A 264 1.02 -7.23 -56.52
N HIS A 265 2.25 -7.52 -56.93
CA HIS A 265 2.91 -7.01 -58.14
C HIS A 265 4.23 -7.75 -58.36
#